data_AF-A0AAD7LS13-F1
#
_entry.id   AF-A0AAD7LS13-F1
#
_cell.length_a   1.000
_cell.length_b   1.000
_cell.length_c   1.000
_cell.angle_alpha   90.00
_cell.angle_beta   90.00
_cell.angle_gamma   90.00
#
_symmetry.space_group_name_H-M   'P 1'
#
loop_
_entity.id
_entity.type
_entity.pdbx_description
1 polymer ?
#
loop_
_entity_poly.entity_id
_entity_poly.type
_entity_poly.pdbx_seq_one_letter_code
_entity_poly.pdbx_strand_id
1 'polypeptide(L)'
;MVEKAKKTANFRLVILNGKVYVEKYRPSFQTRDKFTLWGILQLLRLYPGKLPDLELMFNCDDTPRGRGPKEGPPALFRYCADQGSKEIVFPDWSFWGWVETNIKPWSQLLEEIVEGNKRTKWKDRVPFAYWRGNPDVGRKDLMACRGSNEKEWNTHLYVQDWGKETRTGFKQSNLAEQCTHRYKIYIEGWAWSVSEKYILACDSMTLFLMPRYYDFFTRGMVPLQHYWPIIRDNNQCASLKFAVEWGNNHTDLAQKIANTSSNFIREELKMDYVYDYMFHVLNEYSKLLRFKPTVPPGAVELCSETMACPATGVMRKFMEDSMVKSPSGSSPCNIPPPYDPSTLEEFIKKKSNLTRQVQMWQHESQNINKTQ
;
A
#
# COMPACT_ATOMS: atom_id res chain seq x y z
N MET A 1 21.93 -3.85 -18.66
CA MET A 1 20.78 -4.42 -17.91
C MET A 1 19.63 -3.43 -17.79
N VAL A 2 19.87 -2.18 -17.41
CA VAL A 2 18.83 -1.13 -17.31
C VAL A 2 18.05 -0.95 -18.61
N GLU A 3 18.73 -0.85 -19.76
CA GLU A 3 18.06 -0.76 -21.08
C GLU A 3 17.12 -1.92 -21.42
N LYS A 4 17.35 -3.14 -20.88
CA LYS A 4 16.43 -4.27 -21.10
C LYS A 4 15.05 -4.00 -20.49
N ALA A 5 14.94 -3.16 -19.45
CA ALA A 5 13.68 -2.77 -18.83
C ALA A 5 12.88 -1.74 -19.64
N LYS A 6 13.47 -1.07 -20.64
CA LYS A 6 12.80 -0.03 -21.46
C LYS A 6 11.49 -0.51 -22.07
N LYS A 7 11.40 -1.78 -22.49
CA LYS A 7 10.20 -2.40 -23.07
C LYS A 7 8.98 -2.39 -22.13
N THR A 8 9.22 -2.31 -20.83
CA THR A 8 8.19 -2.38 -19.79
C THR A 8 8.15 -1.17 -18.88
N ALA A 9 9.14 -0.28 -18.95
CA ALA A 9 9.15 0.95 -18.18
C ALA A 9 8.12 1.95 -18.77
N ASN A 10 7.53 2.77 -17.91
CA ASN A 10 6.77 3.95 -18.33
C ASN A 10 7.72 5.13 -18.53
N PHE A 11 8.76 5.24 -17.69
CA PHE A 11 9.80 6.24 -17.81
C PHE A 11 11.17 5.73 -17.33
N ARG A 12 12.22 6.37 -17.83
CA ARG A 12 13.57 6.36 -17.27
C ARG A 12 13.79 7.65 -16.51
N LEU A 13 14.41 7.54 -15.34
CA LEU A 13 14.78 8.66 -14.49
C LEU A 13 16.29 8.63 -14.23
N VAL A 14 16.92 9.80 -14.34
CA VAL A 14 18.33 10.01 -14.02
C VAL A 14 18.41 11.10 -12.95
N ILE A 15 19.12 10.82 -11.87
CA ILE A 15 19.57 11.83 -10.91
C ILE A 15 21.04 12.06 -11.21
N LEU A 16 21.41 13.31 -11.52
CA LEU A 16 22.78 13.69 -11.81
C LEU A 16 23.08 15.04 -11.16
N ASN A 17 24.07 15.10 -10.27
CA ASN A 17 24.45 16.30 -9.51
C ASN A 17 23.24 16.96 -8.81
N GLY A 18 22.36 16.15 -8.21
CA GLY A 18 21.16 16.62 -7.52
C GLY A 18 20.04 17.15 -8.42
N LYS A 19 20.15 16.99 -9.75
CA LYS A 19 19.09 17.33 -10.72
C LYS A 19 18.42 16.07 -11.23
N VAL A 20 17.13 16.16 -11.52
CA VAL A 20 16.33 15.04 -12.03
C VAL A 20 16.04 15.23 -13.51
N TYR A 21 16.28 14.19 -14.31
CA TYR A 21 15.98 14.15 -15.73
C TYR A 21 15.09 12.94 -16.04
N VAL A 22 14.09 13.13 -16.89
CA VAL A 22 13.12 12.08 -17.20
C VAL A 22 12.93 11.93 -18.70
N GLU A 23 13.07 10.69 -19.19
CA GLU A 23 12.67 10.28 -20.54
C GLU A 23 11.41 9.42 -20.41
N LYS A 24 10.29 9.85 -20.99
CA LYS A 24 9.04 9.08 -20.97
C LYS A 24 8.97 8.14 -22.17
N TYR A 25 8.65 6.88 -21.93
CA TYR A 25 8.52 5.86 -22.98
C TYR A 25 7.08 5.59 -23.40
N ARG A 26 6.17 5.58 -22.43
CA ARG A 26 4.75 5.30 -22.65
C ARG A 26 3.89 5.97 -21.58
N PRO A 27 2.63 6.30 -21.88
CA PRO A 27 1.72 6.85 -20.88
C PRO A 27 1.58 5.89 -19.70
N SER A 28 1.44 6.47 -18.50
CA SER A 28 0.98 5.72 -17.33
C SER A 28 -0.54 5.74 -17.28
N PHE A 29 -1.13 4.72 -16.65
CA PHE A 29 -2.52 4.83 -16.20
C PHE A 29 -2.62 6.03 -15.26
N GLN A 30 -3.59 6.92 -15.49
CA GLN A 30 -3.86 8.06 -14.62
C GLN A 30 -2.61 8.93 -14.36
N THR A 31 -2.58 9.65 -13.24
CA THR A 31 -1.49 10.55 -12.82
C THR A 31 -0.38 9.86 -12.02
N ARG A 32 -0.28 8.52 -12.10
CA ARG A 32 0.65 7.74 -11.28
C ARG A 32 2.11 8.11 -11.53
N ASP A 33 2.50 8.26 -12.79
CA ASP A 33 3.86 8.69 -13.14
C ASP A 33 4.15 10.09 -12.57
N LYS A 34 3.20 11.03 -12.70
CA LYS A 34 3.35 12.40 -12.22
C LYS A 34 3.57 12.46 -10.70
N PHE A 35 2.77 11.76 -9.91
CA PHE A 35 2.91 11.81 -8.45
C PHE A 35 4.09 10.98 -7.92
N THR A 36 4.50 9.92 -8.64
CA THR A 36 5.77 9.23 -8.35
C THR A 36 6.98 10.13 -8.60
N LEU A 37 7.00 10.83 -9.73
CA LEU A 37 8.06 11.82 -10.03
C LEU A 37 8.04 12.98 -9.03
N TRP A 38 6.85 13.47 -8.67
CA TRP A 38 6.67 14.49 -7.64
C TRP A 38 7.27 14.06 -6.30
N GLY A 39 7.01 12.83 -5.87
CA GLY A 39 7.56 12.28 -4.64
C GLY A 39 9.08 12.21 -4.63
N ILE A 40 9.68 11.79 -5.75
CA ILE A 40 11.14 11.80 -5.91
C ILE A 40 11.69 13.23 -5.81
N LEU A 41 11.05 14.21 -6.45
CA LEU A 41 11.46 15.62 -6.30
C LEU A 41 11.35 16.11 -4.85
N GLN A 42 10.30 15.70 -4.13
CA GLN A 42 10.15 16.06 -2.72
C GLN A 42 11.24 15.43 -1.85
N LEU A 43 11.66 14.20 -2.16
CA LEU A 43 12.81 13.56 -1.51
C LEU A 43 14.10 14.36 -1.72
N LEU A 44 14.38 14.81 -2.95
CA LEU A 44 15.56 15.65 -3.22
C LEU A 44 15.50 17.01 -2.52
N ARG A 45 14.29 17.57 -2.32
CA ARG A 45 14.10 18.79 -1.52
C ARG A 45 14.33 18.54 -0.03
N LEU A 46 13.92 17.38 0.48
CA LEU A 46 14.10 17.00 1.87
C LEU A 46 15.57 16.73 2.21
N TYR A 47 16.29 16.07 1.30
CA TYR A 47 17.71 15.73 1.45
C TYR A 47 18.60 16.26 0.31
N PRO A 48 18.77 17.59 0.18
CA PRO A 48 19.53 18.19 -0.92
C PRO A 48 20.98 17.69 -0.97
N GLY A 49 21.41 17.23 -2.15
CA GLY A 49 22.78 16.76 -2.39
C GLY A 49 23.17 15.46 -1.67
N LYS A 50 22.23 14.77 -1.01
CA LYS A 50 22.52 13.52 -0.29
C LYS A 50 22.34 12.27 -1.15
N LEU A 51 21.46 12.31 -2.15
CA LEU A 51 21.28 11.20 -3.08
C LEU A 51 22.44 11.16 -4.09
N PRO A 52 23.05 9.99 -4.31
CA PRO A 52 24.08 9.82 -5.32
C PRO A 52 23.51 9.89 -6.74
N ASP A 53 24.40 10.07 -7.71
CA ASP A 53 24.05 9.93 -9.12
C ASP A 53 23.52 8.52 -9.40
N LEU A 54 22.37 8.41 -10.04
CA LEU A 54 21.76 7.14 -10.39
C LEU A 54 20.91 7.23 -11.65
N GLU A 55 20.63 6.07 -12.24
CA GLU A 55 19.68 5.91 -13.34
C GLU A 55 18.80 4.71 -13.06
N LEU A 56 17.48 4.89 -13.16
CA LEU A 56 16.50 3.83 -12.95
C LEU A 56 15.44 3.76 -14.05
N MET A 57 14.79 2.61 -14.11
CA MET A 57 13.62 2.33 -14.93
C MET A 57 12.42 2.09 -14.02
N PHE A 58 11.30 2.75 -14.30
CA PHE A 58 10.10 2.64 -13.47
C PHE A 58 8.90 2.15 -14.28
N ASN A 59 8.15 1.20 -13.74
CA ASN A 59 6.87 0.74 -14.30
C ASN A 59 5.72 1.06 -13.34
N CYS A 60 4.76 1.85 -13.82
CA CYS A 60 3.63 2.36 -13.06
C CYS A 60 2.37 1.48 -13.15
N ASP A 61 2.43 0.34 -13.86
CA ASP A 61 1.31 -0.60 -14.01
C ASP A 61 1.11 -1.46 -12.75
N ASP A 62 -0.10 -2.00 -12.54
CA ASP A 62 -0.46 -2.81 -11.36
C ASP A 62 0.30 -4.15 -11.28
N THR A 63 0.24 -4.98 -12.32
CA THR A 63 0.64 -6.39 -12.19
C THR A 63 2.15 -6.61 -12.33
N PRO A 64 2.89 -7.10 -11.31
CA PRO A 64 4.25 -7.62 -11.51
C PRO A 64 4.19 -8.71 -12.58
N ARG A 65 5.06 -8.63 -13.60
CA ARG A 65 5.00 -9.63 -14.68
C ARG A 65 5.53 -10.94 -14.09
N GLY A 66 4.98 -12.07 -14.56
CA GLY A 66 5.39 -13.40 -14.11
C GLY A 66 6.90 -13.65 -14.28
N ARG A 67 7.36 -14.78 -13.72
CA ARG A 67 8.77 -15.21 -13.62
C ARG A 67 9.64 -14.63 -14.75
N GLY A 68 10.49 -13.66 -14.41
CA GLY A 68 11.42 -13.07 -15.35
C GLY A 68 12.34 -14.12 -15.99
N PRO A 69 13.00 -13.80 -17.12
CA PRO A 69 13.88 -14.73 -17.80
C PRO A 69 14.98 -15.26 -16.87
N LYS A 70 15.41 -16.51 -17.09
CA LYS A 70 16.47 -17.19 -16.32
C LYS A 70 17.78 -16.39 -16.23
N GLU A 71 18.03 -15.51 -17.20
CA GLU A 71 19.22 -14.63 -17.30
C GLU A 71 19.24 -13.46 -16.29
N GLY A 72 18.25 -13.36 -15.40
CA GLY A 72 18.10 -12.25 -14.48
C GLY A 72 17.20 -11.16 -15.06
N PRO A 73 16.04 -10.85 -14.45
CA PRO A 73 15.18 -9.78 -14.90
C PRO A 73 15.89 -8.43 -14.78
N PRO A 74 15.56 -7.46 -15.65
CA PRO A 74 16.15 -6.13 -15.56
C PRO A 74 15.71 -5.47 -14.24
N ALA A 75 16.61 -4.68 -13.64
CA ALA A 75 16.26 -3.84 -12.50
C ALA A 75 15.12 -2.87 -12.89
N LEU A 76 13.96 -3.05 -12.27
CA LEU A 76 12.74 -2.32 -12.56
C LEU A 76 12.05 -1.94 -11.25
N PHE A 77 11.81 -0.66 -11.05
CA PHE A 77 11.06 -0.15 -9.92
C PHE A 77 9.56 -0.27 -10.17
N ARG A 78 8.83 -0.72 -9.14
CA ARG A 78 7.37 -0.90 -9.16
C ARG A 78 6.80 -0.66 -7.77
N TYR A 79 5.48 -0.62 -7.69
CA TYR A 79 4.77 -0.35 -6.44
C TYR A 79 4.48 -1.61 -5.60
N CYS A 80 4.59 -2.80 -6.18
CA CYS A 80 4.53 -4.07 -5.45
C CYS A 80 5.40 -5.14 -6.11
N ALA A 81 5.57 -6.24 -5.39
CA ALA A 81 6.23 -7.44 -5.85
C ALA A 81 5.58 -8.69 -5.19
N ASP A 82 5.83 -9.88 -5.74
CA ASP A 82 5.55 -11.18 -5.10
C ASP A 82 6.86 -11.96 -4.83
N GLN A 83 6.74 -13.15 -4.23
CA GLN A 83 7.90 -14.01 -3.88
C GLN A 83 8.70 -14.49 -5.10
N GLY A 84 8.07 -14.58 -6.28
CA GLY A 84 8.73 -15.02 -7.52
C GLY A 84 9.21 -13.88 -8.41
N SER A 85 8.80 -12.66 -8.09
CA SER A 85 9.14 -11.42 -8.78
C SER A 85 10.49 -10.87 -8.27
N LYS A 86 11.18 -10.06 -9.08
CA LYS A 86 12.48 -9.46 -8.69
C LYS A 86 12.52 -7.95 -8.88
N GLU A 87 11.35 -7.34 -8.89
CA GLU A 87 11.18 -5.90 -8.98
C GLU A 87 11.56 -5.21 -7.66
N ILE A 88 12.06 -3.98 -7.78
CA ILE A 88 12.43 -3.15 -6.63
C ILE A 88 11.18 -2.39 -6.23
N VAL A 89 10.67 -2.66 -5.02
CA VAL A 89 9.45 -2.04 -4.53
C VAL A 89 9.72 -0.59 -4.13
N PHE A 90 8.82 0.30 -4.50
CA PHE A 90 8.85 1.72 -4.23
C PHE A 90 7.47 2.17 -3.72
N PRO A 91 7.38 3.18 -2.83
CA PRO A 91 6.10 3.72 -2.40
C PRO A 91 5.23 4.14 -3.59
N ASP A 92 3.93 3.85 -3.52
CA ASP A 92 3.01 4.21 -4.59
C ASP A 92 2.78 5.74 -4.68
N TRP A 93 2.27 6.19 -5.83
CA TRP A 93 2.03 7.60 -6.10
C TRP A 93 1.04 8.24 -5.10
N SER A 94 0.16 7.44 -4.49
CA SER A 94 -0.94 7.94 -3.69
C SER A 94 -0.49 8.51 -2.34
N PHE A 95 0.77 8.30 -1.94
CA PHE A 95 1.36 9.00 -0.79
C PHE A 95 1.35 10.53 -0.96
N TRP A 96 1.45 11.02 -2.19
CA TRP A 96 1.37 12.44 -2.52
C TRP A 96 0.01 12.86 -3.09
N GLY A 97 -0.94 11.94 -3.16
CA GLY A 97 -2.31 12.16 -3.62
C GLY A 97 -2.69 11.35 -4.86
N TRP A 98 -4.00 11.17 -5.03
CA TRP A 98 -4.58 10.48 -6.18
C TRP A 98 -5.77 11.29 -6.71
N VAL A 99 -5.48 12.09 -7.74
CA VAL A 99 -6.38 13.13 -8.25
C VAL A 99 -7.68 12.53 -8.79
N GLU A 100 -7.59 11.42 -9.50
CA GLU A 100 -8.74 10.79 -10.17
C GLU A 100 -9.76 10.18 -9.21
N THR A 101 -9.40 9.98 -7.95
CA THR A 101 -10.30 9.49 -6.89
C THR A 101 -10.46 10.49 -5.75
N ASN A 102 -9.92 11.71 -5.92
CA ASN A 102 -9.92 12.78 -4.93
C ASN A 102 -9.37 12.34 -3.55
N ILE A 103 -8.39 11.44 -3.54
CA ILE A 103 -7.71 11.01 -2.32
C ILE A 103 -6.54 11.97 -2.05
N LYS A 104 -6.59 12.64 -0.91
CA LYS A 104 -5.61 13.64 -0.47
C LYS A 104 -4.22 13.02 -0.21
N PRO A 105 -3.16 13.85 -0.17
CA PRO A 105 -1.85 13.41 0.28
C PRO A 105 -1.90 12.73 1.66
N TRP A 106 -0.98 11.79 1.85
CA TRP A 106 -1.05 10.86 2.97
C TRP A 106 -0.99 11.53 4.34
N SER A 107 -0.08 12.49 4.55
CA SER A 107 0.04 13.19 5.86
C SER A 107 -1.29 13.79 6.30
N GLN A 108 -1.95 14.54 5.41
CA GLN A 108 -3.23 15.17 5.71
C GLN A 108 -4.35 14.15 5.91
N LEU A 109 -4.43 13.15 5.01
CA LEU A 109 -5.49 12.15 5.08
C LEU A 109 -5.38 11.27 6.33
N LEU A 110 -4.16 10.95 6.76
CA LEU A 110 -3.92 10.19 7.98
C LEU A 110 -4.46 10.94 9.20
N GLU A 111 -4.19 12.23 9.33
CA GLU A 111 -4.76 13.06 10.41
C GLU A 111 -6.29 13.07 10.39
N GLU A 112 -6.89 13.20 9.20
CA GLU A 112 -8.35 13.16 9.03
C GLU A 112 -8.94 11.81 9.43
N ILE A 113 -8.28 10.68 9.09
CA ILE A 113 -8.68 9.34 9.52
C ILE A 113 -8.55 9.19 11.03
N VAL A 114 -7.47 9.70 11.63
CA VAL A 114 -7.26 9.65 13.08
C VAL A 114 -8.37 10.41 13.82
N GLU A 115 -8.78 11.58 13.33
CA GLU A 115 -9.96 12.25 13.89
C GLU A 115 -11.27 11.52 13.58
N GLY A 116 -11.42 10.99 12.38
CA GLY A 116 -12.55 10.14 11.99
C GLY A 116 -12.77 8.97 12.95
N ASN A 117 -11.69 8.34 13.38
CA ASN A 117 -11.74 7.21 14.31
C ASN A 117 -12.31 7.57 15.68
N LYS A 118 -12.18 8.83 16.13
CA LYS A 118 -12.68 9.30 17.44
C LYS A 118 -14.20 9.55 17.44
N ARG A 119 -14.84 9.63 16.26
CA ARG A 119 -16.29 9.92 16.13
C ARG A 119 -17.17 8.87 16.79
N THR A 120 -16.74 7.61 16.81
CA THR A 120 -17.49 6.50 17.42
C THR A 120 -16.53 5.63 18.20
N LYS A 121 -16.82 5.42 19.49
CA LYS A 121 -16.05 4.49 20.34
C LYS A 121 -16.04 3.12 19.68
N TRP A 122 -14.90 2.44 19.72
CA TRP A 122 -14.71 1.17 19.00
C TRP A 122 -15.81 0.14 19.31
N LYS A 123 -16.19 0.01 20.59
CA LYS A 123 -17.24 -0.91 21.04
C LYS A 123 -18.63 -0.58 20.50
N ASP A 124 -18.89 0.66 20.09
CA ASP A 124 -20.18 1.11 19.54
C ASP A 124 -20.22 1.04 18.01
N ARG A 125 -19.11 0.67 17.35
CA ARG A 125 -19.05 0.48 15.90
C ARG A 125 -19.85 -0.74 15.46
N VAL A 126 -20.29 -0.73 14.20
CA VAL A 126 -21.10 -1.80 13.61
C VAL A 126 -20.32 -3.14 13.68
N PRO A 127 -20.88 -4.21 14.28
CA PRO A 127 -20.16 -5.44 14.59
C PRO A 127 -20.07 -6.42 13.40
N PHE A 128 -19.99 -5.90 12.18
CA PHE A 128 -19.92 -6.66 10.92
C PHE A 128 -18.62 -6.36 10.18
N ALA A 129 -18.16 -7.29 9.35
CA ALA A 129 -17.05 -7.04 8.44
C ALA A 129 -17.49 -6.19 7.26
N TYR A 130 -16.77 -5.12 6.97
CA TYR A 130 -17.13 -4.19 5.90
C TYR A 130 -16.12 -4.20 4.76
N TRP A 131 -16.65 -4.18 3.54
CA TRP A 131 -15.89 -3.90 2.33
C TRP A 131 -16.71 -3.09 1.33
N ARG A 132 -16.06 -2.13 0.67
CA ARG A 132 -16.63 -1.43 -0.48
C ARG A 132 -15.55 -1.22 -1.54
N GLY A 133 -15.83 -1.62 -2.77
CA GLY A 133 -14.85 -1.52 -3.85
C GLY A 133 -15.33 -2.04 -5.19
N ASN A 134 -14.43 -2.10 -6.16
CA ASN A 134 -14.72 -2.67 -7.48
C ASN A 134 -14.51 -4.20 -7.46
N PRO A 135 -15.54 -5.03 -7.70
CA PRO A 135 -15.39 -6.49 -7.74
C PRO A 135 -14.74 -7.00 -9.05
N ASP A 136 -14.79 -6.23 -10.14
CA ASP A 136 -14.38 -6.66 -11.48
C ASP A 136 -12.86 -6.72 -11.70
N VAL A 137 -12.07 -6.42 -10.66
CA VAL A 137 -10.60 -6.48 -10.68
C VAL A 137 -10.07 -7.71 -9.95
N GLY A 138 -10.76 -8.84 -10.08
CA GLY A 138 -10.38 -10.10 -9.43
C GLY A 138 -10.85 -10.22 -7.98
N ARG A 139 -12.05 -9.69 -7.65
CA ARG A 139 -12.65 -9.77 -6.29
C ARG A 139 -14.10 -10.27 -6.31
N LYS A 140 -14.54 -10.86 -7.43
CA LYS A 140 -15.93 -11.35 -7.59
C LYS A 140 -16.26 -12.46 -6.59
N ASP A 141 -15.29 -13.28 -6.24
CA ASP A 141 -15.40 -14.35 -5.25
C ASP A 141 -15.77 -13.82 -3.86
N LEU A 142 -15.24 -12.65 -3.45
CA LEU A 142 -15.62 -12.01 -2.19
C LEU A 142 -17.12 -11.67 -2.15
N MET A 143 -17.72 -11.29 -3.28
CA MET A 143 -19.13 -10.90 -3.34
C MET A 143 -20.08 -12.05 -3.01
N ALA A 144 -19.65 -13.31 -3.13
CA ALA A 144 -20.40 -14.47 -2.66
C ALA A 144 -20.59 -14.49 -1.13
N CYS A 145 -19.77 -13.72 -0.39
CA CYS A 145 -19.84 -13.60 1.05
C CYS A 145 -20.81 -12.50 1.53
N ARG A 146 -21.48 -11.76 0.64
CA ARG A 146 -22.40 -10.66 1.01
C ARG A 146 -23.61 -11.14 1.84
N GLY A 147 -23.88 -12.43 1.81
CA GLY A 147 -25.02 -13.07 2.46
C GLY A 147 -26.25 -13.12 1.55
N SER A 148 -27.14 -14.05 1.87
CA SER A 148 -28.49 -14.14 1.31
C SER A 148 -29.47 -14.37 2.48
N ASN A 149 -30.78 -14.34 2.21
CA ASN A 149 -31.80 -14.65 3.23
C ASN A 149 -31.60 -16.04 3.89
N GLU A 150 -30.90 -16.95 3.20
CA GLU A 150 -30.65 -18.32 3.67
C GLU A 150 -29.27 -18.48 4.35
N LYS A 151 -28.36 -17.51 4.17
CA LYS A 151 -26.98 -17.64 4.63
C LYS A 151 -26.36 -16.29 4.98
N GLU A 152 -26.27 -16.00 6.27
CA GLU A 152 -25.59 -14.82 6.81
C GLU A 152 -24.12 -15.14 7.14
N TRP A 153 -23.22 -14.27 6.69
CA TRP A 153 -21.76 -14.39 6.84
C TRP A 153 -21.16 -13.33 7.77
N ASN A 154 -21.98 -12.47 8.36
CA ASN A 154 -21.59 -11.30 9.13
C ASN A 154 -20.72 -10.32 8.32
N THR A 155 -21.04 -10.14 7.04
CA THR A 155 -20.33 -9.19 6.17
C THR A 155 -21.26 -8.23 5.43
N HIS A 156 -20.81 -6.99 5.30
CA HIS A 156 -21.45 -5.90 4.59
C HIS A 156 -20.56 -5.52 3.39
N LEU A 157 -20.89 -6.07 2.22
CA LEU A 157 -20.11 -5.89 0.99
C LEU A 157 -20.86 -5.04 -0.04
N TYR A 158 -20.22 -4.00 -0.53
CA TYR A 158 -20.82 -3.05 -1.47
C TYR A 158 -19.95 -2.83 -2.70
N VAL A 159 -20.60 -2.71 -3.86
CA VAL A 159 -19.94 -2.32 -5.10
C VAL A 159 -19.74 -0.80 -5.10
N GLN A 160 -18.52 -0.36 -5.38
CA GLN A 160 -18.18 1.05 -5.57
C GLN A 160 -18.49 1.47 -7.01
N ASP A 161 -19.51 2.30 -7.17
CA ASP A 161 -19.83 2.93 -8.45
C ASP A 161 -18.98 4.20 -8.65
N TRP A 162 -17.85 4.05 -9.34
CA TRP A 162 -16.94 5.16 -9.64
C TRP A 162 -17.57 6.23 -10.54
N GLY A 163 -18.52 5.86 -11.42
CA GLY A 163 -19.22 6.83 -12.26
C GLY A 163 -20.10 7.76 -11.43
N LYS A 164 -20.81 7.20 -10.44
CA LYS A 164 -21.62 7.99 -9.50
C LYS A 164 -20.75 8.84 -8.57
N GLU A 165 -19.65 8.32 -8.04
CA GLU A 165 -18.74 9.11 -7.20
C GLU A 165 -18.17 10.30 -7.96
N THR A 166 -17.68 10.10 -9.18
CA THR A 166 -17.15 11.20 -10.01
C THR A 166 -18.20 12.30 -10.22
N ARG A 167 -19.45 11.94 -10.52
CA ARG A 167 -20.56 12.91 -10.70
C ARG A 167 -20.92 13.66 -9.41
N THR A 168 -20.70 13.06 -8.25
CA THR A 168 -21.08 13.63 -6.94
C THR A 168 -19.90 14.21 -6.17
N GLY A 169 -18.69 14.22 -6.77
CA GLY A 169 -17.48 14.75 -6.15
C GLY A 169 -16.92 13.88 -5.02
N PHE A 170 -17.09 12.55 -5.11
CA PHE A 170 -16.57 11.56 -4.15
C PHE A 170 -17.08 11.71 -2.71
N LYS A 171 -18.21 12.41 -2.52
CA LYS A 171 -18.78 12.69 -1.18
C LYS A 171 -19.08 11.42 -0.38
N GLN A 172 -19.37 10.31 -1.05
CA GLN A 172 -19.71 9.04 -0.42
C GLN A 172 -18.51 8.10 -0.32
N SER A 173 -17.33 8.54 -0.76
CA SER A 173 -16.07 7.79 -0.74
C SER A 173 -14.97 8.47 0.08
N ASN A 174 -15.32 9.41 0.96
CA ASN A 174 -14.37 10.00 1.90
C ASN A 174 -13.85 8.91 2.87
N LEU A 175 -12.54 8.66 2.83
CA LEU A 175 -11.91 7.58 3.59
C LEU A 175 -11.96 7.83 5.11
N ALA A 176 -11.88 9.09 5.55
CA ALA A 176 -11.96 9.46 6.97
C ALA A 176 -13.34 9.18 7.59
N GLU A 177 -14.37 8.95 6.78
CA GLU A 177 -15.73 8.68 7.24
C GLU A 177 -16.12 7.20 7.15
N GLN A 178 -15.19 6.34 6.72
CA GLN A 178 -15.46 4.92 6.47
C GLN A 178 -15.02 4.00 7.61
N CYS A 179 -14.55 4.54 8.73
CA CYS A 179 -14.07 3.79 9.90
C CYS A 179 -15.21 3.50 10.90
N THR A 180 -16.34 3.01 10.39
CA THR A 180 -17.62 2.87 11.13
C THR A 180 -17.89 1.45 11.63
N HIS A 181 -17.12 0.47 11.18
CA HIS A 181 -17.29 -0.95 11.48
C HIS A 181 -16.14 -1.46 12.35
N ARG A 182 -16.40 -2.44 13.22
CA ARG A 182 -15.35 -3.09 14.04
C ARG A 182 -14.31 -3.80 13.18
N TYR A 183 -14.73 -4.33 12.02
CA TYR A 183 -13.88 -5.11 11.12
C TYR A 183 -13.91 -4.55 9.70
N LYS A 184 -12.74 -4.44 9.08
CA LYS A 184 -12.57 -3.99 7.69
C LYS A 184 -11.88 -5.09 6.91
N ILE A 185 -12.35 -5.37 5.70
CA ILE A 185 -11.77 -6.42 4.87
C ILE A 185 -10.74 -5.79 3.93
N TYR A 186 -9.54 -6.34 3.90
CA TYR A 186 -8.55 -6.07 2.86
C TYR A 186 -8.49 -7.25 1.89
N ILE A 187 -8.52 -6.94 0.59
CA ILE A 187 -8.38 -7.92 -0.50
C ILE A 187 -7.66 -7.27 -1.70
N GLU A 188 -6.76 -8.01 -2.31
CA GLU A 188 -6.05 -7.62 -3.53
C GLU A 188 -6.98 -7.45 -4.72
N GLY A 189 -6.57 -6.63 -5.69
CA GLY A 189 -7.24 -6.47 -6.98
C GLY A 189 -6.47 -7.20 -8.07
N TRP A 190 -6.13 -6.48 -9.15
CA TRP A 190 -5.16 -6.96 -10.14
C TRP A 190 -3.80 -7.29 -9.51
N ALA A 191 -3.40 -6.50 -8.51
CA ALA A 191 -2.20 -6.71 -7.70
C ALA A 191 -2.47 -6.24 -6.25
N TRP A 192 -1.48 -5.65 -5.57
CA TRP A 192 -1.71 -4.94 -4.31
C TRP A 192 -2.82 -3.90 -4.46
N SER A 193 -3.53 -3.62 -3.37
CA SER A 193 -4.58 -2.60 -3.37
C SER A 193 -4.12 -1.37 -2.62
N VAL A 194 -4.16 -0.21 -3.27
CA VAL A 194 -3.84 1.10 -2.67
C VAL A 194 -4.67 1.38 -1.41
N SER A 195 -5.82 0.72 -1.26
CA SER A 195 -6.68 0.80 -0.06
C SER A 195 -6.04 0.27 1.23
N GLU A 196 -4.94 -0.49 1.16
CA GLU A 196 -4.30 -1.18 2.29
C GLU A 196 -4.05 -0.24 3.48
N LYS A 197 -3.22 0.78 3.28
CA LYS A 197 -2.84 1.74 4.34
C LYS A 197 -4.05 2.47 4.94
N TYR A 198 -5.05 2.80 4.12
CA TYR A 198 -6.26 3.50 4.59
C TYR A 198 -7.15 2.58 5.45
N ILE A 199 -7.26 1.30 5.08
CA ILE A 199 -7.99 0.30 5.87
C ILE A 199 -7.29 0.06 7.21
N LEU A 200 -5.97 -0.11 7.17
CA LEU A 200 -5.17 -0.38 8.37
C LEU A 200 -5.15 0.81 9.35
N ALA A 201 -5.40 2.04 8.87
CA ALA A 201 -5.50 3.25 9.69
C ALA A 201 -6.83 3.41 10.45
N CYS A 202 -7.88 2.62 10.14
CA CYS A 202 -9.25 2.87 10.63
C CYS A 202 -9.52 2.49 12.11
N ASP A 203 -8.54 2.12 12.93
CA ASP A 203 -8.78 1.49 14.25
C ASP A 203 -9.81 0.33 14.17
N SER A 204 -9.90 -0.35 13.03
CA SER A 204 -10.74 -1.54 12.84
C SER A 204 -9.83 -2.76 12.76
N MET A 205 -10.25 -3.90 13.32
CA MET A 205 -9.48 -5.13 13.15
C MET A 205 -9.57 -5.53 11.68
N THR A 206 -8.44 -5.46 10.97
CA THR A 206 -8.40 -5.74 9.54
C THR A 206 -8.45 -7.25 9.31
N LEU A 207 -9.48 -7.71 8.62
CA LEU A 207 -9.59 -9.07 8.10
C LEU A 207 -8.84 -9.10 6.77
N PHE A 208 -7.61 -9.60 6.82
CA PHE A 208 -6.63 -9.48 5.75
C PHE A 208 -6.62 -10.75 4.94
N LEU A 209 -7.27 -10.75 3.78
CA LEU A 209 -7.20 -11.88 2.86
C LEU A 209 -5.76 -11.98 2.37
N MET A 210 -5.11 -13.07 2.76
CA MET A 210 -3.66 -13.24 2.66
C MET A 210 -3.19 -12.89 1.24
N PRO A 211 -2.43 -11.79 1.09
CA PRO A 211 -2.10 -11.26 -0.22
C PRO A 211 -0.98 -12.09 -0.86
N ARG A 212 -1.00 -12.13 -2.18
CA ARG A 212 0.11 -12.65 -2.98
C ARG A 212 1.23 -11.62 -3.10
N TYR A 213 0.87 -10.36 -3.21
CA TYR A 213 1.74 -9.22 -3.40
C TYR A 213 2.06 -8.56 -2.07
N TYR A 214 3.22 -7.93 -1.99
CA TYR A 214 3.60 -7.05 -0.90
C TYR A 214 4.00 -5.70 -1.47
N ASP A 215 3.64 -4.64 -0.76
CA ASP A 215 4.26 -3.33 -0.94
C ASP A 215 5.50 -3.19 -0.03
N PHE A 216 6.02 -1.96 0.08
CA PHE A 216 7.27 -1.72 0.81
C PHE A 216 7.16 -1.89 2.32
N PHE A 217 5.96 -1.81 2.92
CA PHE A 217 5.77 -1.92 4.37
C PHE A 217 5.08 -3.22 4.79
N THR A 218 4.24 -3.85 3.95
CA THR A 218 3.42 -5.03 4.33
C THR A 218 4.27 -6.18 4.92
N ARG A 219 5.53 -6.33 4.49
CA ARG A 219 6.43 -7.39 4.97
C ARG A 219 6.71 -7.31 6.48
N GLY A 220 6.71 -6.10 7.05
CA GLY A 220 6.90 -5.87 8.49
C GLY A 220 5.70 -6.26 9.35
N MET A 221 4.52 -6.41 8.76
CA MET A 221 3.30 -6.74 9.51
C MET A 221 3.25 -8.20 9.93
N VAL A 222 2.62 -8.45 11.08
CA VAL A 222 2.56 -9.77 11.75
C VAL A 222 1.09 -10.16 12.02
N PRO A 223 0.64 -11.37 11.64
CA PRO A 223 -0.70 -11.86 11.95
C PRO A 223 -0.98 -11.85 13.45
N LEU A 224 -2.25 -11.65 13.84
CA LEU A 224 -2.73 -11.52 15.23
C LEU A 224 -2.11 -10.38 16.05
N GLN A 225 -1.18 -9.61 15.46
CA GLN A 225 -0.69 -8.36 16.02
C GLN A 225 -1.26 -7.18 15.25
N HIS A 226 -1.08 -7.17 13.92
CA HIS A 226 -1.49 -6.06 13.06
C HIS A 226 -2.77 -6.37 12.28
N TYR A 227 -3.13 -7.65 12.12
CA TYR A 227 -4.30 -8.05 11.34
C TYR A 227 -4.76 -9.45 11.69
N TRP A 228 -5.99 -9.78 11.30
CA TRP A 228 -6.52 -11.14 11.34
C TRP A 228 -6.36 -11.80 9.95
N PRO A 229 -5.57 -12.89 9.82
CA PRO A 229 -5.34 -13.53 8.52
C PRO A 229 -6.58 -14.29 8.05
N ILE A 230 -6.93 -14.14 6.77
CA ILE A 230 -7.97 -14.92 6.10
C ILE A 230 -7.36 -15.64 4.90
N ILE A 231 -7.50 -16.96 4.82
CA ILE A 231 -7.08 -17.71 3.64
C ILE A 231 -8.11 -17.50 2.53
N ARG A 232 -7.63 -17.11 1.34
CA ARG A 232 -8.46 -16.92 0.17
C ARG A 232 -8.64 -18.23 -0.58
N ASP A 233 -9.66 -18.97 -0.20
CA ASP A 233 -10.06 -20.25 -0.79
C ASP A 233 -11.60 -20.38 -0.82
N ASN A 234 -12.11 -21.59 -1.09
CA ASN A 234 -13.55 -21.87 -1.12
C ASN A 234 -14.25 -21.68 0.25
N ASN A 235 -13.50 -21.62 1.35
CA ASN A 235 -14.00 -21.44 2.70
C ASN A 235 -13.91 -19.99 3.20
N GLN A 236 -13.43 -19.05 2.38
CA GLN A 236 -13.18 -17.67 2.81
C GLN A 236 -14.39 -16.99 3.48
N CYS A 237 -15.62 -17.23 3.02
CA CYS A 237 -16.81 -16.66 3.64
C CYS A 237 -17.04 -17.21 5.06
N ALA A 238 -16.78 -18.50 5.27
CA ALA A 238 -16.85 -19.13 6.59
C ALA A 238 -15.73 -18.62 7.50
N SER A 239 -14.52 -18.41 6.97
CA SER A 239 -13.41 -17.81 7.71
C SER A 239 -13.69 -16.36 8.11
N LEU A 240 -14.30 -15.56 7.22
CA LEU A 240 -14.75 -14.19 7.53
C LEU A 240 -15.80 -14.20 8.64
N LYS A 241 -16.82 -15.06 8.53
CA LYS A 241 -17.84 -15.22 9.57
C LYS A 241 -17.24 -15.58 10.91
N PHE A 242 -16.36 -16.59 10.93
CA PHE A 242 -15.66 -17.03 12.13
C PHE A 242 -14.85 -15.89 12.77
N ALA A 243 -14.11 -15.11 11.97
CA ALA A 243 -13.32 -13.99 12.47
C ALA A 243 -14.20 -12.90 13.12
N VAL A 244 -15.35 -12.60 12.54
CA VAL A 244 -16.31 -11.63 13.08
C VAL A 244 -16.94 -12.13 14.37
N GLU A 245 -17.36 -13.40 14.42
CA GLU A 245 -17.92 -14.02 15.62
C GLU A 245 -16.89 -14.08 16.75
N TRP A 246 -15.67 -14.51 16.43
CA TRP A 246 -14.56 -14.51 17.38
C TRP A 246 -14.29 -13.10 17.93
N GLY A 247 -14.20 -12.09 17.05
CA GLY A 247 -13.92 -10.72 17.47
C GLY A 247 -15.03 -10.12 18.33
N ASN A 248 -16.29 -10.46 18.04
CA ASN A 248 -17.43 -9.99 18.81
C ASN A 248 -17.50 -10.67 20.20
N ASN A 249 -16.99 -11.90 20.33
CA ASN A 249 -16.87 -12.59 21.61
C ASN A 249 -15.58 -12.21 22.38
N HIS A 250 -14.60 -11.60 21.70
CA HIS A 250 -13.30 -11.20 22.28
C HIS A 250 -13.01 -9.72 22.00
N THR A 251 -13.97 -8.86 22.30
CA THR A 251 -13.94 -7.44 21.90
C THR A 251 -12.66 -6.70 22.30
N ASP A 252 -12.13 -6.92 23.51
CA ASP A 252 -10.90 -6.25 23.96
C ASP A 252 -9.66 -6.72 23.17
N LEU A 253 -9.59 -7.99 22.80
CA LEU A 253 -8.50 -8.52 21.96
C LEU A 253 -8.61 -8.04 20.52
N ALA A 254 -9.82 -8.03 19.95
CA ALA A 254 -10.05 -7.50 18.61
C ALA A 254 -9.71 -6.00 18.53
N GLN A 255 -10.09 -5.22 19.54
CA GLN A 255 -9.72 -3.81 19.64
C GLN A 255 -8.20 -3.62 19.79
N LYS A 256 -7.52 -4.50 20.55
CA LYS A 256 -6.05 -4.45 20.66
C LYS A 256 -5.36 -4.66 19.31
N ILE A 257 -5.81 -5.62 18.51
CA ILE A 257 -5.27 -5.85 17.15
C ILE A 257 -5.53 -4.63 16.27
N ALA A 258 -6.75 -4.08 16.34
CA ALA A 258 -7.15 -2.90 15.59
C ALA A 258 -6.26 -1.67 15.91
N ASN A 259 -6.02 -1.40 17.19
CA ASN A 259 -5.16 -0.31 17.64
C ASN A 259 -3.68 -0.53 17.28
N THR A 260 -3.21 -1.78 17.36
CA THR A 260 -1.82 -2.11 16.99
C THR A 260 -1.59 -1.87 15.50
N SER A 261 -2.55 -2.24 14.64
CA SER A 261 -2.53 -1.96 13.20
C SER A 261 -2.40 -0.45 12.92
N SER A 262 -3.31 0.33 13.47
CA SER A 262 -3.37 1.77 13.20
C SER A 262 -2.20 2.52 13.80
N ASN A 263 -1.67 2.09 14.96
CA ASN A 263 -0.45 2.64 15.53
C ASN A 263 0.76 2.38 14.64
N PHE A 264 0.90 1.16 14.10
CA PHE A 264 1.94 0.87 13.11
C PHE A 264 1.84 1.81 11.90
N ILE A 265 0.64 2.02 11.36
CA ILE A 265 0.45 2.95 10.23
C ILE A 265 0.74 4.41 10.62
N ARG A 266 0.36 4.83 11.83
CA ARG A 266 0.59 6.19 12.32
C ARG A 266 2.08 6.49 12.57
N GLU A 267 2.79 5.54 13.14
CA GLU A 267 4.16 5.76 13.65
C GLU A 267 5.21 5.31 12.64
N GLU A 268 5.01 4.17 11.98
CA GLU A 268 5.99 3.54 11.08
C GLU A 268 5.75 3.87 9.60
N LEU A 269 4.58 4.40 9.23
CA LEU A 269 4.25 4.78 7.85
C LEU A 269 4.03 6.28 7.66
N LYS A 270 4.58 7.13 8.54
CA LYS A 270 4.60 8.59 8.35
C LYS A 270 5.51 8.99 7.19
N MET A 271 5.27 10.15 6.58
CA MET A 271 6.02 10.60 5.39
C MET A 271 7.54 10.67 5.59
N ASP A 272 8.01 10.97 6.80
CA ASP A 272 9.46 10.95 7.10
C ASP A 272 10.07 9.58 6.79
N TYR A 273 9.43 8.49 7.24
CA TYR A 273 9.90 7.13 6.99
C TYR A 273 9.61 6.65 5.56
N VAL A 274 8.59 7.18 4.89
CA VAL A 274 8.39 6.96 3.46
C VAL A 274 9.56 7.55 2.68
N TYR A 275 9.97 8.78 2.98
CA TYR A 275 11.13 9.40 2.34
C TYR A 275 12.44 8.72 2.71
N ASP A 276 12.62 8.29 3.96
CA ASP A 276 13.81 7.52 4.35
C ASP A 276 13.89 6.19 3.59
N TYR A 277 12.78 5.46 3.46
CA TYR A 277 12.74 4.25 2.65
C TYR A 277 13.12 4.53 1.19
N MET A 278 12.56 5.59 0.60
CA MET A 278 12.91 5.99 -0.77
C MET A 278 14.38 6.37 -0.89
N PHE A 279 14.92 7.13 0.07
CA PHE A 279 16.34 7.51 0.11
C PHE A 279 17.21 6.26 0.07
N HIS A 280 16.93 5.32 0.96
CA HIS A 280 17.73 4.12 1.13
C HIS A 280 17.64 3.19 -0.07
N VAL A 281 16.44 2.95 -0.60
CA VAL A 281 16.29 2.05 -1.75
C VAL A 281 17.02 2.61 -2.99
N LEU A 282 17.01 3.93 -3.18
CA LEU A 282 17.74 4.61 -4.26
C LEU A 282 19.25 4.62 -4.01
N ASN A 283 19.68 4.88 -2.77
CA ASN A 283 21.08 4.92 -2.37
C ASN A 283 21.75 3.53 -2.45
N GLU A 284 21.07 2.46 -2.00
CA GLU A 284 21.60 1.10 -2.15
C GLU A 284 21.59 0.65 -3.61
N TYR A 285 20.56 1.02 -4.37
CA TYR A 285 20.49 0.72 -5.79
C TYR A 285 21.62 1.36 -6.59
N SER A 286 21.98 2.62 -6.30
CA SER A 286 23.04 3.33 -7.02
C SER A 286 24.41 2.64 -6.90
N LYS A 287 24.70 2.04 -5.74
CA LYS A 287 25.95 1.28 -5.49
C LYS A 287 26.09 0.04 -6.38
N LEU A 288 24.98 -0.44 -6.94
CA LEU A 288 24.96 -1.59 -7.86
C LEU A 288 25.25 -1.19 -9.31
N LEU A 289 25.24 0.10 -9.64
CA LEU A 289 25.53 0.60 -10.99
C LEU A 289 27.02 0.40 -11.30
N ARG A 290 27.29 -0.26 -12.43
CA ARG A 290 28.65 -0.49 -12.94
C ARG A 290 29.04 0.51 -14.03
N PHE A 291 28.32 1.61 -14.13
CA PHE A 291 28.50 2.66 -15.12
C PHE A 291 28.15 4.00 -14.49
N LYS A 292 28.67 5.09 -15.06
CA LYS A 292 28.30 6.44 -14.68
C LYS A 292 27.02 6.86 -15.43
N PRO A 293 25.93 7.25 -14.75
CA PRO A 293 24.74 7.76 -15.40
C PRO A 293 25.04 8.95 -16.30
N THR A 294 24.33 9.04 -17.42
CA THR A 294 24.35 10.20 -18.33
C THR A 294 22.92 10.61 -18.65
N VAL A 295 22.71 11.88 -18.99
CA VAL A 295 21.40 12.36 -19.42
C VAL A 295 21.11 11.81 -20.83
N PRO A 296 20.07 10.99 -21.01
CA PRO A 296 19.79 10.41 -22.31
C PRO A 296 19.20 11.47 -23.26
N PRO A 297 19.42 11.32 -24.59
CA PRO A 297 18.80 12.20 -25.57
C PRO A 297 17.27 12.22 -25.43
N GLY A 298 16.67 13.40 -25.35
CA GLY A 298 15.21 13.57 -25.19
C GLY A 298 14.70 13.52 -23.75
N ALA A 299 15.58 13.35 -22.75
CA ALA A 299 15.19 13.57 -21.36
C ALA A 299 14.96 15.07 -21.09
N VAL A 300 13.98 15.35 -20.24
CA VAL A 300 13.64 16.70 -19.77
C VAL A 300 14.07 16.84 -18.31
N GLU A 301 14.73 17.95 -17.97
CA GLU A 301 15.02 18.30 -16.58
C GLU A 301 13.71 18.63 -15.85
N LEU A 302 13.49 18.01 -14.70
CA LEU A 302 12.35 18.26 -13.84
C LEU A 302 12.79 18.92 -12.53
N CYS A 303 11.99 19.89 -12.08
CA CYS A 303 12.02 20.40 -10.72
C CYS A 303 10.58 20.54 -10.19
N SER A 304 10.42 20.85 -8.91
CA SER A 304 9.08 20.96 -8.32
C SER A 304 8.29 22.09 -8.97
N GLU A 305 8.95 23.19 -9.29
CA GLU A 305 8.35 24.38 -9.90
C GLU A 305 7.86 24.06 -11.32
N THR A 306 8.64 23.34 -12.14
CA THR A 306 8.23 22.98 -13.51
C THR A 306 7.08 21.97 -13.54
N MET A 307 6.90 21.18 -12.47
CA MET A 307 5.74 20.28 -12.34
C MET A 307 4.50 20.98 -11.76
N ALA A 308 4.67 21.82 -10.74
CA ALA A 308 3.55 22.42 -10.00
C ALA A 308 2.96 23.67 -10.66
N CYS A 309 3.79 24.55 -11.27
CA CYS A 309 3.32 25.78 -11.90
C CYS A 309 2.26 25.57 -13.00
N PRO A 310 2.41 24.60 -13.92
CA PRO A 310 1.38 24.35 -14.95
C PRO A 310 0.21 23.48 -14.44
N ALA A 311 0.30 22.91 -13.23
CA ALA A 311 -0.79 22.13 -12.67
C ALA A 311 -1.96 23.05 -12.28
N THR A 312 -3.19 22.51 -12.36
CA THR A 312 -4.41 23.25 -11.98
C THR A 312 -5.32 22.37 -11.13
N GLY A 313 -6.31 23.00 -10.48
CA GLY A 313 -7.35 22.32 -9.69
C GLY A 313 -6.79 21.42 -8.60
N VAL A 314 -7.37 20.22 -8.48
CA VAL A 314 -7.01 19.22 -7.45
C VAL A 314 -5.56 18.77 -7.55
N MET A 315 -5.01 18.65 -8.77
CA MET A 315 -3.61 18.26 -8.96
C MET A 315 -2.65 19.28 -8.35
N ARG A 316 -2.86 20.57 -8.63
CA ARG A 316 -2.04 21.64 -8.05
C ARG A 316 -2.17 21.66 -6.53
N LYS A 317 -3.39 21.56 -6.02
CA LYS A 317 -3.65 21.50 -4.58
C LYS A 317 -2.88 20.36 -3.91
N PHE A 318 -2.95 19.14 -4.45
CA PHE A 318 -2.24 17.99 -3.87
C PHE A 318 -0.71 18.14 -3.94
N MET A 319 -0.18 18.75 -5.00
CA MET A 319 1.25 19.10 -5.06
C MET A 319 1.61 20.13 -3.98
N GLU A 320 0.83 21.20 -3.82
CA GLU A 320 1.08 22.24 -2.81
C GLU A 320 0.97 21.71 -1.37
N ASP A 321 -0.03 20.87 -1.10
CA ASP A 321 -0.32 20.24 0.19
C ASP A 321 0.76 19.20 0.56
N SER A 322 1.38 18.54 -0.43
CA SER A 322 2.43 17.54 -0.22
C SER A 322 3.86 18.04 -0.46
N MET A 323 4.03 19.34 -0.73
CA MET A 323 5.33 19.93 -1.01
C MET A 323 6.20 20.01 0.25
N VAL A 324 7.42 19.49 0.17
CA VAL A 324 8.45 19.68 1.19
C VAL A 324 8.88 21.16 1.19
N LYS A 325 8.55 21.85 2.28
CA LYS A 325 8.73 23.30 2.42
C LYS A 325 10.17 23.71 2.73
N SER A 326 10.91 22.86 3.42
CA SER A 326 12.32 23.08 3.76
C SER A 326 13.10 21.77 3.79
N PRO A 327 14.43 21.80 3.55
CA PRO A 327 15.29 20.66 3.81
C PRO A 327 15.18 20.17 5.25
N SER A 328 15.40 18.87 5.46
CA SER A 328 15.48 18.33 6.81
C SER A 328 16.74 18.84 7.53
N GLY A 329 16.59 19.18 8.81
CA GLY A 329 17.72 19.46 9.70
C GLY A 329 18.48 18.20 10.13
N SER A 330 17.90 17.01 9.92
CA SER A 330 18.51 15.72 10.21
C SER A 330 18.87 14.97 8.93
N SER A 331 19.89 14.11 9.03
CA SER A 331 20.15 13.10 7.99
C SER A 331 18.99 12.08 7.92
N PRO A 332 18.85 11.35 6.79
CA PRO A 332 17.97 10.18 6.72
C PRO A 332 18.26 9.21 7.87
N CYS A 333 17.25 8.45 8.33
CA CYS A 333 17.46 7.48 9.40
C CYS A 333 18.53 6.44 9.03
N ASN A 334 19.13 5.79 10.04
CA ASN A 334 20.03 4.66 9.79
C ASN A 334 19.20 3.40 9.61
N ILE A 335 19.43 2.65 8.52
CA ILE A 335 18.85 1.30 8.40
C ILE A 335 19.59 0.37 9.35
N PRO A 336 18.88 -0.41 10.20
CA PRO A 336 19.51 -1.51 10.91
C PRO A 336 20.15 -2.51 9.93
N PRO A 337 21.16 -3.28 10.37
CA PRO A 337 21.71 -4.34 9.53
C PRO A 337 20.60 -5.33 9.12
N PRO A 338 20.71 -5.94 7.92
CA PRO A 338 19.75 -6.95 7.51
C PRO A 338 19.75 -8.11 8.51
N TYR A 339 18.59 -8.75 8.66
CA TYR A 339 18.51 -9.99 9.45
C TYR A 339 19.48 -11.02 8.89
N ASP A 340 20.21 -11.68 9.79
CA ASP A 340 20.94 -12.88 9.43
C ASP A 340 19.93 -13.97 9.01
N PRO A 341 20.36 -15.00 8.25
CA PRO A 341 19.46 -16.03 7.74
C PRO A 341 18.60 -16.71 8.81
N SER A 342 19.13 -16.92 10.02
CA SER A 342 18.41 -17.61 11.10
C SER A 342 17.31 -16.72 11.69
N THR A 343 17.62 -15.46 11.99
CA THR A 343 16.62 -14.48 12.46
C THR A 343 15.51 -14.28 11.43
N LEU A 344 15.85 -14.22 10.13
CA LEU A 344 14.86 -14.10 9.07
C LEU A 344 13.96 -15.34 8.99
N GLU A 345 14.53 -16.54 9.08
CA GLU A 345 13.77 -17.79 9.08
C GLU A 345 12.82 -17.87 10.29
N GLU A 346 13.29 -17.51 11.48
CA GLU A 346 12.48 -17.46 12.69
C GLU A 346 11.30 -16.48 12.56
N PHE A 347 11.55 -15.29 11.99
CA PHE A 347 10.50 -14.31 11.75
C PHE A 347 9.43 -14.83 10.77
N ILE A 348 9.85 -15.48 9.68
CA ILE A 348 8.94 -16.10 8.70
C ILE A 348 8.14 -17.23 9.35
N LYS A 349 8.82 -18.10 10.11
CA LYS A 349 8.19 -19.21 10.83
C LYS A 349 7.18 -18.73 11.86
N LYS A 350 7.47 -17.66 12.60
CA LYS A 350 6.54 -17.02 13.54
C LYS A 350 5.26 -16.57 12.82
N LYS A 351 5.37 -15.89 11.68
CA LYS A 351 4.20 -15.45 10.89
C LYS A 351 3.36 -16.64 10.41
N SER A 352 4.02 -17.69 9.91
CA SER A 352 3.36 -18.92 9.47
C SER A 352 2.61 -19.61 10.62
N ASN A 353 3.26 -19.75 11.78
CA ASN A 353 2.66 -20.37 12.97
C ASN A 353 1.42 -19.61 13.47
N LEU A 354 1.47 -18.28 13.53
CA LEU A 354 0.33 -17.45 13.93
C LEU A 354 -0.85 -17.57 12.95
N THR A 355 -0.55 -17.71 11.65
CA THR A 355 -1.59 -17.96 10.64
C THR A 355 -2.22 -19.33 10.83
N ARG A 356 -1.40 -20.37 11.07
CA ARG A 356 -1.86 -21.74 11.33
C ARG A 356 -2.70 -21.83 12.60
N GLN A 357 -2.37 -21.06 13.63
CA GLN A 357 -3.14 -20.99 14.88
C GLN A 357 -4.59 -20.56 14.63
N VAL A 358 -4.82 -19.56 13.77
CA VAL A 358 -6.18 -19.12 13.39
C VAL A 358 -6.94 -20.24 12.67
N GLN A 359 -6.28 -20.97 11.78
CA GLN A 359 -6.89 -22.11 11.09
C GLN A 359 -7.30 -23.21 12.08
N MET A 360 -6.47 -23.49 13.08
CA MET A 360 -6.79 -24.47 14.13
C MET A 360 -8.03 -24.05 14.93
N TRP A 361 -8.10 -22.79 15.39
CA TRP A 361 -9.28 -22.27 16.09
C TRP A 361 -10.56 -22.38 15.26
N GLN A 362 -10.47 -22.11 13.95
CA GLN A 362 -11.60 -22.25 13.03
C GLN A 362 -12.05 -23.71 12.93
N HIS A 363 -11.12 -24.67 12.79
CA HIS A 363 -11.44 -26.09 12.73
C HIS A 363 -12.07 -26.62 14.02
N GLU A 364 -11.55 -26.21 15.18
CA GLU A 364 -12.09 -26.58 16.50
C GLU A 364 -13.54 -26.08 16.66
N SER A 365 -13.80 -24.82 16.31
CA SER A 365 -15.16 -24.24 16.35
C SER A 365 -16.13 -24.97 15.42
N GLN A 366 -15.71 -25.36 14.22
CA GLN A 366 -16.54 -26.11 13.27
C GLN A 366 -16.86 -27.52 13.77
N ASN A 367 -15.95 -28.17 14.51
CA ASN A 367 -16.20 -29.49 15.07
C ASN A 367 -17.19 -29.42 16.24
N ILE A 368 -17.10 -28.41 17.10
CA ILE A 368 -18.06 -28.19 18.19
C ILE A 368 -19.48 -28.04 17.63
N ASN A 369 -19.66 -27.23 16.60
CA ASN A 369 -20.98 -26.99 15.96
C ASN A 369 -21.56 -28.20 15.21
N LYS A 370 -20.76 -29.24 14.93
CA LYS A 370 -21.25 -30.51 14.33
C LYS A 370 -21.68 -31.55 15.36
N THR A 371 -21.28 -31.35 16.63
CA THR A 371 -21.51 -32.32 17.72
C THR A 371 -22.69 -31.89 18.62
N GLN A 372 -23.17 -30.66 18.46
CA GLN A 372 -24.45 -30.15 18.94
C GLN A 372 -25.50 -30.26 17.82
#